data_AF-W8RVX9-F1
#
_entry.id   AF-W8RVX9-F1
#
_cell.length_a   1.000
_cell.length_b   1.000
_cell.length_c   1.000
_cell.angle_alpha   90.00
_cell.angle_beta   90.00
_cell.angle_gamma   90.00
#
_symmetry.space_group_name_H-M   'P 1'
#
loop_
_entity.id
_entity.type
_entity.pdbx_description
1 polymer ?
#
loop_
_entity_poly.entity_id
_entity_poly.type
_entity_poly.pdbx_seq_one_letter_code
_entity_poly.pdbx_strand_id
1 'polypeptide(L)'
;MADLTDLPGARVCAGLAGARLPGMADAFANRLPFPAQVVDDSVTALAGALGGADGTLASLGTGSFFIRKAAGSIRHVGGWGAQLGDEGSAAWMGRRALSLSLRVADGRLPDDPLAQALIAATPPHPVLFARAASPGDFAQLARLVLRHADTPMAKRLIADTCTALSDGVRDVGHRPGEALVLTGGLGDLLRPHLPTELRAACRPPLGRPLDGALSLARGLP
;
A
#
# COMPACT_ATOMS: atom_id res chain seq x y z
N MET A 1 -34.60 12.82 2.98
CA MET A 1 -33.64 11.79 3.40
C MET A 1 -34.33 10.46 3.21
N ALA A 2 -33.79 9.57 2.37
CA ALA A 2 -34.33 8.22 2.28
C ALA A 2 -34.21 7.56 3.66
N ASP A 3 -35.31 6.98 4.15
CA ASP A 3 -35.32 6.23 5.39
C ASP A 3 -34.48 4.96 5.17
N LEU A 4 -33.45 4.74 5.98
CA LEU A 4 -32.57 3.58 5.84
C LEU A 4 -33.30 2.25 6.13
N THR A 5 -34.53 2.32 6.64
CA THR A 5 -35.42 1.15 6.82
C THR A 5 -36.03 0.64 5.50
N ASP A 6 -35.96 1.39 4.39
CA ASP A 6 -36.46 0.98 3.05
C ASP A 6 -35.48 0.08 2.25
N LEU A 7 -34.49 -0.52 2.91
CA LEU A 7 -33.49 -1.40 2.29
C LEU A 7 -33.64 -2.92 2.59
N PRO A 8 -34.84 -3.50 2.77
CA PRO A 8 -34.96 -4.91 3.20
C PRO A 8 -34.46 -5.92 2.16
N GLY A 9 -34.29 -5.52 0.88
CA GLY A 9 -33.69 -6.34 -0.18
C GLY A 9 -32.29 -5.91 -0.63
N ALA A 10 -31.68 -4.93 0.04
CA ALA A 10 -30.38 -4.42 -0.36
C ALA A 10 -29.27 -5.36 0.09
N ARG A 11 -28.43 -5.78 -0.86
CA ARG A 11 -27.19 -6.51 -0.57
C ARG A 11 -26.08 -5.50 -0.38
N VAL A 12 -25.46 -5.49 0.80
CA VAL A 12 -24.45 -4.50 1.17
C VAL A 12 -23.12 -5.18 1.45
N CYS A 13 -22.06 -4.69 0.83
CA CYS A 13 -20.68 -5.03 1.14
C CYS A 13 -19.91 -3.76 1.46
N ALA A 14 -19.18 -3.75 2.58
CA ALA A 14 -18.37 -2.62 3.02
C ALA A 14 -16.90 -3.06 3.14
N GLY A 15 -16.02 -2.46 2.33
CA GLY A 15 -14.58 -2.60 2.48
C GLY A 15 -14.04 -1.56 3.44
N LEU A 16 -13.55 -1.99 4.61
CA LEU A 16 -13.11 -1.09 5.67
C LEU A 16 -11.68 -1.39 6.10
N ALA A 17 -10.85 -0.36 6.16
CA ALA A 17 -9.50 -0.47 6.68
C ALA A 17 -9.52 -0.97 8.13
N GLY A 18 -8.71 -1.99 8.42
CA GLY A 18 -8.63 -2.60 9.76
C GLY A 18 -9.67 -3.71 10.01
N ALA A 19 -10.60 -3.96 9.08
CA ALA A 19 -11.53 -5.09 9.21
C ALA A 19 -10.84 -6.46 9.16
N ARG A 20 -9.57 -6.53 8.70
CA ARG A 20 -8.72 -7.73 8.80
C ARG A 20 -8.33 -8.11 10.24
N LEU A 21 -8.38 -7.17 11.19
CA LEU A 21 -8.03 -7.49 12.58
C LEU A 21 -9.06 -8.44 13.20
N PRO A 22 -8.65 -9.39 14.05
CA PRO A 22 -9.57 -10.37 14.65
C PRO A 22 -10.77 -9.70 15.33
N GLY A 23 -11.98 -10.01 14.87
CA GLY A 23 -13.25 -9.49 15.42
C GLY A 23 -13.66 -8.09 14.94
N MET A 24 -12.84 -7.40 14.14
CA MET A 24 -13.12 -6.01 13.75
C MET A 24 -14.21 -5.93 12.68
N ALA A 25 -14.22 -6.86 11.71
CA ALA A 25 -15.28 -6.96 10.72
C ALA A 25 -16.66 -7.11 11.38
N ASP A 26 -16.78 -8.02 12.35
CA ASP A 26 -18.03 -8.23 13.11
C ASP A 26 -18.39 -7.00 13.94
N ALA A 27 -17.41 -6.37 14.59
CA ALA A 27 -17.63 -5.16 15.36
C ALA A 27 -18.16 -4.00 14.49
N PHE A 28 -17.67 -3.86 13.26
CA PHE A 28 -18.21 -2.90 12.30
C PHE A 28 -19.62 -3.30 11.84
N ALA A 29 -19.82 -4.56 11.48
CA ALA A 29 -21.12 -5.06 11.00
C ALA A 29 -22.22 -4.84 12.04
N ASN A 30 -21.95 -5.14 13.32
CA ASN A 30 -22.89 -4.99 14.43
C ASN A 30 -23.26 -3.53 14.74
N ARG A 31 -22.51 -2.55 14.24
CA ARG A 31 -22.79 -1.12 14.41
C ARG A 31 -23.62 -0.54 13.26
N LEU A 32 -23.79 -1.28 12.17
CA LEU A 32 -24.60 -0.85 11.04
C LEU A 32 -26.08 -1.11 11.34
N PRO A 33 -26.98 -0.19 10.95
CA PRO A 33 -28.43 -0.37 11.16
C PRO A 33 -29.07 -1.37 10.18
N PHE A 34 -28.26 -2.06 9.37
CA PHE A 34 -28.68 -3.02 8.35
C PHE A 34 -27.64 -4.14 8.18
N PRO A 35 -28.03 -5.32 7.65
CA PRO A 35 -27.10 -6.39 7.35
C PRO A 35 -26.08 -5.96 6.28
N ALA A 36 -24.80 -6.18 6.55
CA ALA A 36 -23.74 -5.94 5.59
C ALA A 36 -22.62 -6.97 5.75
N GLN A 37 -22.06 -7.41 4.63
CA GLN A 37 -20.80 -8.12 4.64
C GLN A 37 -19.66 -7.11 4.77
N VAL A 38 -19.02 -7.07 5.94
CA VAL A 38 -17.82 -6.27 6.15
C VAL A 38 -16.60 -7.10 5.78
N VAL A 39 -15.75 -6.55 4.90
CA VAL A 39 -14.47 -7.13 4.51
C VAL A 39 -13.36 -6.10 4.67
N ASP A 40 -12.11 -6.56 4.67
CA ASP A 40 -10.97 -5.65 4.58
C ASP A 40 -11.03 -4.86 3.26
N ASP A 41 -10.65 -3.58 3.31
CA ASP A 41 -10.64 -2.71 2.14
C ASP A 41 -9.79 -3.28 1.00
N SER A 42 -8.70 -3.98 1.31
CA SER A 42 -7.85 -4.68 0.35
C SER A 42 -8.61 -5.74 -0.48
N VAL A 43 -9.65 -6.38 0.08
CA VAL A 43 -10.48 -7.37 -0.64
C VAL A 43 -11.33 -6.67 -1.71
N THR A 44 -11.95 -5.53 -1.36
CA THR A 44 -12.70 -4.74 -2.34
C THR A 44 -11.80 -4.14 -3.40
N ALA A 45 -10.59 -3.70 -3.00
CA ALA A 45 -9.58 -3.18 -3.92
C ALA A 45 -9.13 -4.27 -4.90
N LEU A 46 -8.87 -5.50 -4.42
CA LEU A 46 -8.52 -6.65 -5.27
C LEU A 46 -9.62 -6.96 -6.27
N ALA A 47 -10.87 -7.06 -5.79
CA ALA A 47 -12.02 -7.38 -6.63
C ALA A 47 -12.23 -6.34 -7.73
N GLY A 48 -12.09 -5.04 -7.39
CA GLY A 48 -12.19 -3.96 -8.37
C GLY A 48 -11.01 -3.95 -9.36
N ALA A 49 -9.79 -4.08 -8.86
CA ALA A 49 -8.57 -4.06 -9.67
C ALA A 49 -8.53 -5.20 -10.71
N LEU A 50 -8.99 -6.40 -10.34
CA LEU A 50 -8.99 -7.60 -11.18
C LEU A 50 -10.32 -7.88 -11.86
N GLY A 51 -11.37 -7.06 -11.65
CA GLY A 51 -12.71 -7.33 -12.17
C GLY A 51 -13.26 -8.70 -11.73
N GLY A 52 -12.88 -9.15 -10.53
CA GLY A 52 -13.25 -10.47 -10.00
C GLY A 52 -12.43 -11.66 -10.50
N ALA A 53 -11.49 -11.49 -11.43
CA ALA A 53 -10.60 -12.56 -11.89
C ALA A 53 -9.53 -12.92 -10.85
N ASP A 54 -8.85 -14.05 -11.06
CA ASP A 54 -7.68 -14.45 -10.28
C ASP A 54 -6.45 -13.60 -10.65
N GLY A 55 -5.58 -13.37 -9.68
CA GLY A 55 -4.41 -12.51 -9.83
C GLY A 55 -3.99 -11.84 -8.53
N THR A 56 -3.06 -10.91 -8.65
CA THR A 56 -2.42 -10.22 -7.52
C THR A 56 -2.64 -8.72 -7.62
N LEU A 57 -2.99 -8.09 -6.50
CA LEU A 57 -2.93 -6.66 -6.27
C LEU A 57 -1.78 -6.35 -5.31
N ALA A 58 -0.86 -5.49 -5.75
CA ALA A 58 0.13 -4.85 -4.92
C ALA A 58 -0.26 -3.37 -4.75
N SER A 59 -0.40 -2.90 -3.52
CA SER A 59 -0.70 -1.50 -3.22
C SER A 59 0.50 -0.86 -2.54
N LEU A 60 1.05 0.19 -3.16
CA LEU A 60 2.16 0.99 -2.65
C LEU A 60 1.73 2.46 -2.55
N GLY A 61 1.22 2.83 -1.38
CA GLY A 61 0.85 4.19 -1.01
C GLY A 61 1.61 4.66 0.21
N THR A 62 0.92 5.34 1.12
CA THR A 62 1.47 5.68 2.45
C THR A 62 1.92 4.42 3.20
N GLY A 63 1.09 3.37 3.19
CA GLY A 63 1.44 2.00 3.59
C GLY A 63 1.57 1.07 2.38
N SER A 64 1.78 -0.22 2.61
CA SER A 64 1.85 -1.22 1.53
C SER A 64 1.26 -2.56 1.93
N PHE A 65 0.62 -3.23 0.97
CA PHE A 65 0.13 -4.59 1.12
C PHE A 65 0.10 -5.33 -0.21
N PHE A 66 0.07 -6.65 -0.12
CA PHE A 66 -0.03 -7.57 -1.24
C PHE A 66 -1.18 -8.54 -0.97
N ILE A 67 -2.07 -8.69 -1.95
CA ILE A 67 -3.21 -9.58 -1.85
C ILE A 67 -3.38 -10.33 -3.16
N ARG A 68 -3.60 -11.64 -3.09
CA ARG A 68 -3.76 -12.52 -4.26
C ARG A 68 -5.03 -13.34 -4.13
N LYS A 69 -5.79 -13.42 -5.22
CA LYS A 69 -6.88 -14.37 -5.40
C LYS A 69 -6.44 -15.49 -6.33
N ALA A 70 -6.67 -16.74 -5.93
CA ALA A 70 -6.47 -17.91 -6.79
C ALA A 70 -7.41 -19.04 -6.41
N ALA A 71 -8.13 -19.59 -7.39
CA ALA A 71 -9.07 -20.71 -7.23
C ALA A 71 -10.05 -20.51 -6.06
N GLY A 72 -10.59 -19.29 -5.92
CA GLY A 72 -11.52 -18.93 -4.84
C GLY A 72 -10.89 -18.65 -3.47
N SER A 73 -9.58 -18.87 -3.31
CA SER A 73 -8.86 -18.52 -2.09
C SER A 73 -8.23 -17.13 -2.19
N ILE A 74 -8.16 -16.41 -1.05
CA ILE A 74 -7.48 -15.12 -0.95
C ILE A 74 -6.32 -15.25 0.04
N ARG A 75 -5.15 -14.74 -0.35
CA ARG A 75 -3.96 -14.65 0.50
C ARG A 75 -3.51 -13.21 0.64
N HIS A 76 -3.15 -12.82 1.86
CA HIS A 76 -2.62 -11.49 2.20
C HIS A 76 -1.18 -11.60 2.69
N VAL A 77 -0.34 -10.64 2.31
CA VAL A 77 1.03 -10.45 2.80
C VAL A 77 1.27 -8.95 3.00
N GLY A 78 1.97 -8.59 4.08
CA GLY A 78 2.17 -7.19 4.47
C GLY A 78 0.89 -6.54 5.01
N GLY A 79 0.82 -5.21 4.96
CA GLY A 79 -0.30 -4.43 5.49
C GLY A 79 -0.41 -4.48 7.01
N TRP A 80 0.70 -4.68 7.72
CA TRP A 80 0.75 -4.72 9.18
C TRP A 80 0.95 -3.35 9.83
N GLY A 81 0.94 -2.30 9.01
CA GLY A 81 1.05 -0.91 9.44
C GLY A 81 2.49 -0.43 9.59
N ALA A 82 2.63 0.89 9.60
CA ALA A 82 3.92 1.57 9.53
C ALA A 82 4.92 1.22 10.64
N GLN A 83 4.45 0.74 11.80
CA GLN A 83 5.28 0.39 12.94
C GLN A 83 5.91 -1.00 12.81
N LEU A 84 5.17 -1.96 12.25
CA LEU A 84 5.54 -3.39 12.22
C LEU A 84 5.83 -3.91 10.81
N GLY A 85 5.49 -3.16 9.78
CA GLY A 85 5.74 -3.52 8.39
C GLY A 85 5.61 -2.33 7.44
N ASP A 86 4.75 -2.50 6.44
CA ASP A 86 4.61 -1.62 5.28
C ASP A 86 5.93 -1.47 4.50
N GLU A 87 6.71 -2.54 4.39
CA GLU A 87 7.91 -2.58 3.57
C GLU A 87 7.57 -2.21 2.11
N GLY A 88 8.42 -1.37 1.53
CA GLY A 88 8.19 -0.86 0.18
C GLY A 88 7.19 0.30 0.08
N SER A 89 6.55 0.71 1.18
CA SER A 89 5.66 1.89 1.18
C SER A 89 6.42 3.22 1.14
N ALA A 90 5.69 4.32 0.89
CA ALA A 90 6.24 5.66 0.93
C ALA A 90 6.67 6.05 2.34
N ALA A 91 5.90 5.68 3.37
CA ALA A 91 6.27 5.94 4.75
C ALA A 91 7.55 5.18 5.13
N TRP A 92 7.68 3.93 4.68
CA TRP A 92 8.88 3.13 4.90
C TRP A 92 10.11 3.73 4.21
N MET A 93 9.97 4.14 2.95
CA MET A 93 11.02 4.85 2.21
C MET A 93 11.44 6.13 2.94
N GLY A 94 10.50 6.95 3.39
CA GLY A 94 10.78 8.20 4.10
C GLY A 94 11.49 7.98 5.44
N ARG A 95 11.05 7.01 6.25
CA ARG A 95 11.72 6.64 7.52
C ARG A 95 13.17 6.21 7.27
N ARG A 96 13.40 5.36 6.26
CA ARG A 96 14.75 4.93 5.88
C ARG A 96 15.59 6.09 5.38
N ALA A 97 15.01 6.98 4.59
CA ALA A 97 15.70 8.14 4.05
C ALA A 97 16.22 9.06 5.17
N LEU A 98 15.41 9.36 6.19
CA LEU A 98 15.88 10.10 7.37
C LEU A 98 16.95 9.36 8.16
N SER A 99 16.77 8.05 8.37
CA SER A 99 17.78 7.23 9.06
C SER A 99 19.14 7.26 8.34
N LEU A 100 19.15 7.19 7.01
CA LEU A 100 20.37 7.32 6.20
C LEU A 100 20.94 8.75 6.26
N SER A 101 20.09 9.78 6.24
CA SER A 101 20.52 11.18 6.32
C SER A 101 21.24 11.47 7.63
N LEU A 102 20.77 10.91 8.75
CA LEU A 102 21.44 11.03 10.05
C LEU A 102 22.80 10.30 10.06
N ARG A 103 22.93 9.15 9.38
CA ARG A 103 24.23 8.48 9.24
C ARG A 103 25.22 9.29 8.40
N VAL A 104 24.74 10.05 7.41
CA VAL A 104 25.57 11.02 6.68
C VAL A 104 26.01 12.14 7.63
N ALA A 105 25.09 12.72 8.41
CA ALA A 105 25.41 13.75 9.40
C ALA A 105 26.43 13.28 10.46
N ASP A 106 26.40 12.01 10.85
CA ASP A 106 27.38 11.38 11.74
C ASP A 106 28.75 11.07 11.08
N GLY A 107 28.89 11.28 9.76
CA GLY A 107 30.08 10.89 8.99
C GLY A 107 30.22 9.38 8.77
N ARG A 108 29.16 8.59 9.00
CA ARG A 108 29.13 7.12 8.84
C ARG A 108 28.80 6.67 7.43
N LEU A 109 28.34 7.60 6.59
CA LEU A 109 28.12 7.45 5.16
C LEU A 109 28.69 8.67 4.44
N PRO A 110 29.09 8.56 3.16
CA PRO A 110 29.55 9.70 2.37
C PRO A 110 28.49 10.80 2.26
N ASP A 111 28.93 12.04 2.07
CA ASP A 111 28.04 13.16 1.79
C ASP A 111 27.14 12.88 0.58
N ASP A 112 25.85 13.21 0.72
CA ASP A 112 24.86 13.00 -0.33
C ASP A 112 23.89 14.21 -0.35
N PRO A 113 23.63 14.83 -1.53
CA PRO A 113 22.68 15.94 -1.64
C PRO A 113 21.28 15.62 -1.12
N LEU A 114 20.82 14.37 -1.27
CA LEU A 114 19.52 13.95 -0.75
C LEU A 114 19.49 14.02 0.79
N ALA A 115 20.59 13.67 1.47
CA ALA A 115 20.66 13.73 2.93
C ALA A 115 20.50 15.18 3.43
N GLN A 116 21.18 16.12 2.80
CA GLN A 116 21.07 17.55 3.13
C GLN A 116 19.64 18.06 2.90
N ALA A 117 19.03 17.68 1.78
CA ALA A 117 17.66 18.07 1.46
C ALA A 117 16.65 17.51 2.48
N LEU A 118 16.83 16.27 2.94
CA LEU A 118 15.96 15.63 3.94
C LEU A 118 16.09 16.27 5.32
N ILE A 119 17.32 16.62 5.74
CA ILE A 119 17.56 17.35 6.98
C ILE A 119 16.86 18.72 6.92
N ALA A 120 17.01 19.44 5.81
CA ALA A 120 16.36 20.74 5.61
C ALA A 120 14.82 20.63 5.56
N ALA A 121 14.28 19.52 5.05
CA ALA A 121 12.85 19.27 4.97
C ALA A 121 12.19 18.86 6.31
N THR A 122 12.97 18.67 7.37
CA THR A 122 12.46 18.20 8.68
C THR A 122 12.87 19.10 9.85
N PRO A 123 12.54 20.40 9.79
CA PRO A 123 12.82 21.31 10.89
C PRO A 123 11.98 20.97 12.14
N PRO A 124 12.44 21.34 13.34
CA PRO A 124 13.76 21.91 13.63
C PRO A 124 14.89 20.86 13.61
N HIS A 125 14.56 19.57 13.61
CA HIS A 125 15.51 18.46 13.54
C HIS A 125 14.80 17.16 13.13
N PRO A 126 15.43 16.26 12.33
CA PRO A 126 14.82 15.00 11.87
C PRO A 126 14.22 14.13 12.98
N VAL A 127 14.88 14.07 14.16
CA VAL A 127 14.40 13.30 15.31
C VAL A 127 13.14 13.91 15.93
N LEU A 128 13.05 15.24 16.00
CA LEU A 128 11.87 15.92 16.54
C LEU A 128 10.68 15.79 15.59
N PHE A 129 10.93 15.90 14.28
CA PHE A 129 9.95 15.55 13.25
C PHE A 129 9.45 14.11 13.43
N ALA A 130 10.36 13.13 13.51
CA ALA A 130 10.00 11.72 13.59
C ALA A 130 9.17 11.35 14.84
N ARG A 131 9.32 12.07 15.95
CA ARG A 131 8.52 11.85 17.17
C ARG A 131 7.05 12.24 17.03
N ALA A 132 6.75 13.22 16.17
CA ALA A 132 5.39 13.71 15.93
C ALA A 132 4.80 13.21 14.61
N ALA A 133 5.63 12.69 13.71
CA ALA A 133 5.27 12.32 12.35
C ALA A 133 4.27 11.15 12.31
N SER A 134 3.20 11.36 11.55
CA SER A 134 2.32 10.30 11.08
C SER A 134 2.98 9.51 9.93
N PRO A 135 2.44 8.33 9.54
CA PRO A 135 2.87 7.65 8.32
C PRO A 135 2.79 8.54 7.07
N GLY A 136 1.78 9.42 7.00
CA GLY A 136 1.60 10.37 5.91
C GLY A 136 2.76 11.37 5.81
N ASP A 137 3.27 11.85 6.95
CA ASP A 137 4.39 12.80 6.99
C ASP A 137 5.68 12.16 6.48
N PHE A 138 5.96 10.92 6.88
CA PHE A 138 7.08 10.16 6.29
C PHE A 138 6.88 9.91 4.80
N ALA A 139 5.65 9.59 4.37
CA ALA A 139 5.36 9.32 2.97
C ALA A 139 5.62 10.52 2.04
N GLN A 140 5.47 11.75 2.53
CA GLN A 140 5.78 12.96 1.74
C GLN A 140 7.27 13.03 1.36
N LEU A 141 8.16 12.45 2.17
CA LEU A 141 9.61 12.44 1.92
C LEU A 141 9.99 11.56 0.72
N ALA A 142 9.16 10.58 0.34
CA ALA A 142 9.41 9.73 -0.82
C ALA A 142 9.53 10.54 -2.13
N ARG A 143 8.77 11.64 -2.26
CA ARG A 143 8.90 12.54 -3.43
C ARG A 143 10.25 13.22 -3.47
N LEU A 144 10.84 13.54 -2.31
CA LEU A 144 12.16 14.15 -2.25
C LEU A 144 13.25 13.14 -2.64
N VAL A 145 13.11 11.88 -2.24
CA VAL A 145 13.98 10.77 -2.69
C VAL A 145 13.96 10.67 -4.22
N LEU A 146 12.77 10.64 -4.82
CA LEU A 146 12.62 10.51 -6.27
C LEU A 146 13.12 11.74 -7.05
N ARG A 147 13.00 12.95 -6.48
CA ARG A 147 13.61 14.16 -7.08
C ARG A 147 15.13 14.11 -7.12
N HIS A 148 15.75 13.31 -6.25
CA HIS A 148 17.20 13.12 -6.20
C HIS A 148 17.61 11.73 -6.71
N ALA A 149 16.82 11.10 -7.58
CA ALA A 149 17.02 9.71 -8.01
C ALA A 149 18.43 9.38 -8.55
N ASP A 150 19.21 10.38 -8.97
CA ASP A 150 20.57 10.21 -9.44
C ASP A 150 21.62 10.05 -8.34
N THR A 151 21.32 10.44 -7.09
CA THR A 151 22.28 10.33 -5.98
C THR A 151 22.45 8.88 -5.52
N PRO A 152 23.64 8.50 -5.01
CA PRO A 152 23.87 7.15 -4.50
C PRO A 152 22.86 6.72 -3.42
N MET A 153 22.52 7.61 -2.49
CA MET A 153 21.55 7.33 -1.44
C MET A 153 20.13 7.11 -2.00
N ALA A 154 19.71 7.92 -2.98
CA ALA A 154 18.41 7.77 -3.62
C ALA A 154 18.31 6.45 -4.39
N LYS A 155 19.34 6.10 -5.18
CA LYS A 155 19.42 4.83 -5.91
C LYS A 155 19.29 3.64 -4.98
N ARG A 156 19.98 3.67 -3.83
CA ARG A 156 19.86 2.64 -2.80
C ARG A 156 18.44 2.54 -2.26
N LEU A 157 17.81 3.66 -1.90
CA LEU A 157 16.44 3.68 -1.37
C LEU A 157 15.43 3.13 -2.39
N ILE A 158 15.53 3.55 -3.65
CA ILE A 158 14.68 3.08 -4.74
C ILE A 158 14.87 1.58 -4.95
N ALA A 159 16.12 1.10 -5.00
CA ALA A 159 16.42 -0.33 -5.14
C ALA A 159 15.88 -1.15 -3.97
N ASP A 160 16.09 -0.70 -2.73
CA ASP A 160 15.57 -1.35 -1.52
C ASP A 160 14.03 -1.44 -1.56
N THR A 161 13.35 -0.39 -2.04
CA THR A 161 11.89 -0.37 -2.21
C THR A 161 11.42 -1.31 -3.31
N CYS A 162 12.09 -1.38 -4.46
CA CYS A 162 11.77 -2.31 -5.53
C CYS A 162 12.00 -3.77 -5.10
N THR A 163 13.02 -4.04 -4.29
CA THR A 163 13.26 -5.35 -3.69
C THR A 163 12.11 -5.74 -2.76
N ALA A 164 11.72 -4.86 -1.83
CA ALA A 164 10.59 -5.12 -0.94
C ALA A 164 9.28 -5.40 -1.68
N LEU A 165 9.01 -4.67 -2.78
CA LEU A 165 7.86 -4.94 -3.64
C LEU A 165 7.97 -6.33 -4.28
N SER A 166 9.13 -6.67 -4.84
CA SER A 166 9.37 -7.96 -5.50
C SER A 166 9.22 -9.13 -4.53
N ASP A 167 9.73 -8.99 -3.30
CA ASP A 167 9.59 -9.97 -2.24
C ASP A 167 8.13 -10.12 -1.81
N GLY A 168 7.39 -9.02 -1.62
CA GLY A 168 5.96 -9.09 -1.30
C GLY A 168 5.11 -9.77 -2.38
N VAL A 169 5.42 -9.54 -3.65
CA VAL A 169 4.78 -10.21 -4.79
C VAL A 169 5.12 -11.72 -4.80
N ARG A 170 6.37 -12.09 -4.51
CA ARG A 170 6.77 -13.50 -4.38
C ARG A 170 6.08 -14.16 -3.18
N ASP A 171 6.08 -13.50 -2.04
CA ASP A 171 5.60 -14.02 -0.77
C ASP A 171 4.08 -14.23 -0.79
N VAL A 172 3.32 -13.36 -1.46
CA VAL A 172 1.88 -13.56 -1.66
C VAL A 172 1.58 -14.73 -2.63
N GLY A 173 2.61 -15.24 -3.31
CA GLY A 173 2.54 -16.40 -4.18
C GLY A 173 2.12 -16.08 -5.61
N HIS A 174 2.39 -14.86 -6.09
CA HIS A 174 2.15 -14.50 -7.49
C HIS A 174 2.93 -15.41 -8.44
N ARG A 175 2.30 -15.85 -9.52
CA ARG A 175 2.94 -16.69 -10.53
C ARG A 175 3.12 -15.95 -11.86
N PRO A 176 4.23 -16.17 -12.57
CA PRO A 176 4.39 -15.64 -13.92
C PRO A 176 3.20 -16.00 -14.82
N GLY A 177 2.67 -15.01 -15.54
CA GLY A 177 1.49 -15.15 -16.40
C GLY A 177 0.17 -14.80 -15.72
N GLU A 178 0.11 -14.72 -14.39
CA GLU A 178 -1.06 -14.19 -13.68
C GLU A 178 -1.13 -12.66 -13.80
N ALA A 179 -2.34 -12.10 -13.67
CA ALA A 179 -2.50 -10.65 -13.63
C ALA A 179 -1.83 -10.08 -12.37
N LEU A 180 -0.97 -9.06 -12.54
CA LEU A 180 -0.44 -8.26 -11.46
C LEU A 180 -0.91 -6.81 -11.65
N VAL A 181 -1.66 -6.28 -10.69
CA VAL A 181 -2.03 -4.88 -10.66
C VAL A 181 -1.23 -4.18 -9.57
N LEU A 182 -0.52 -3.13 -9.96
CA LEU A 182 0.17 -2.23 -9.04
C LEU A 182 -0.67 -0.96 -8.88
N THR A 183 -0.96 -0.58 -7.64
CA THR A 183 -1.73 0.64 -7.32
C THR A 183 -1.02 1.46 -6.26
N GLY A 184 -1.51 2.69 -6.05
CA GLY A 184 -0.99 3.63 -5.07
C GLY A 184 0.04 4.57 -5.66
N GLY A 185 0.06 5.81 -5.16
CA GLY A 185 0.85 6.88 -5.77
C GLY A 185 2.36 6.64 -5.77
N LEU A 186 2.90 5.84 -4.85
CA LEU A 186 4.30 5.44 -4.91
C LEU A 186 4.53 4.36 -5.99
N GLY A 187 3.60 3.41 -6.13
CA GLY A 187 3.65 2.40 -7.18
C GLY A 187 3.76 3.01 -8.58
N ASP A 188 2.98 4.06 -8.86
CA ASP A 188 3.03 4.79 -10.13
C ASP A 188 4.39 5.46 -10.36
N LEU A 189 4.92 6.12 -9.31
CA LEU A 189 6.21 6.79 -9.36
C LEU A 189 7.39 5.83 -9.53
N LEU A 190 7.29 4.61 -8.99
CA LEU A 190 8.34 3.60 -9.07
C LEU A 190 8.31 2.79 -10.36
N ARG A 191 7.24 2.90 -11.16
CA ARG A 191 7.07 2.10 -12.39
C ARG A 191 8.29 2.10 -13.32
N PRO A 192 9.02 3.22 -13.54
CA PRO A 192 10.23 3.23 -14.36
C PRO A 192 11.39 2.42 -13.75
N HIS A 193 11.43 2.29 -12.43
CA HIS A 193 12.51 1.66 -11.66
C HIS A 193 12.27 0.17 -11.35
N LEU A 194 11.08 -0.35 -11.65
CA LEU A 194 10.76 -1.75 -11.42
C LEU A 194 11.65 -2.69 -12.28
N PRO A 195 11.98 -3.89 -11.75
CA PRO A 195 12.58 -4.96 -12.55
C PRO A 195 11.77 -5.21 -13.83
N THR A 196 12.46 -5.56 -14.92
CA THR A 196 11.85 -5.69 -16.26
C THR A 196 10.69 -6.68 -16.26
N GLU A 197 10.86 -7.83 -15.61
CA GLU A 197 9.89 -8.92 -15.52
C GLU A 197 8.62 -8.44 -14.81
N LEU A 198 8.79 -7.71 -13.71
CA LEU A 198 7.70 -7.23 -12.88
C LEU A 198 6.94 -6.10 -13.55
N ARG A 199 7.67 -5.18 -14.18
CA ARG A 199 7.10 -4.11 -15.01
C ARG A 199 6.29 -4.67 -16.17
N ALA A 200 6.77 -5.76 -16.80
CA ALA A 200 6.07 -6.44 -17.88
C ALA A 200 4.84 -7.23 -17.41
N ALA A 201 4.82 -7.70 -16.15
CA ALA A 201 3.66 -8.36 -15.55
C ALA A 201 2.54 -7.37 -15.16
N CYS A 202 2.89 -6.11 -14.85
CA CYS A 202 1.91 -5.10 -14.43
C CYS A 202 0.82 -4.86 -15.50
N ARG A 203 -0.43 -4.82 -15.05
CA ARG A 203 -1.63 -4.46 -15.81
C ARG A 203 -2.30 -3.24 -15.15
N PRO A 204 -2.98 -2.38 -15.92
CA PRO A 204 -3.82 -1.34 -15.32
C PRO A 204 -4.97 -1.96 -14.53
N PRO A 205 -5.46 -1.31 -13.46
CA PRO A 205 -6.65 -1.76 -12.75
C PRO A 205 -7.88 -1.70 -13.67
N LEU A 206 -8.75 -2.70 -13.58
CA LEU A 206 -10.03 -2.73 -14.33
C LEU A 206 -11.12 -1.86 -13.68
N GLY A 207 -10.98 -1.55 -12.40
CA GLY A 207 -11.96 -0.80 -11.63
C GLY A 207 -11.39 -0.30 -10.29
N ARG A 208 -12.23 0.41 -9.55
CA ARG A 208 -11.93 1.00 -8.24
C ARG A 208 -12.41 0.07 -7.12
N PRO A 209 -11.96 0.28 -5.86
CA PRO A 209 -12.44 -0.50 -4.72
C PRO A 209 -13.97 -0.51 -4.59
N LEU A 210 -14.64 0.61 -4.90
CA LEU A 210 -16.11 0.70 -4.91
C LEU A 210 -16.74 -0.26 -5.92
N ASP A 211 -16.15 -0.41 -7.11
CA ASP A 211 -16.63 -1.34 -8.13
C ASP A 211 -16.48 -2.80 -7.63
N GLY A 212 -15.40 -3.09 -6.89
CA GLY A 212 -15.19 -4.36 -6.21
C GLY A 212 -16.21 -4.63 -5.11
N ALA A 213 -16.51 -3.64 -4.25
CA ALA A 213 -17.54 -3.75 -3.23
C ALA A 213 -18.92 -4.04 -3.83
N LEU A 214 -19.28 -3.36 -4.93
CA LEU A 214 -20.51 -3.64 -5.67
C LEU A 214 -20.53 -5.05 -6.26
N SER A 215 -19.40 -5.53 -6.80
CA SER A 215 -19.30 -6.90 -7.32
C SER A 215 -19.49 -7.95 -6.21
N LEU A 216 -18.91 -7.74 -5.03
CA LEU A 216 -19.05 -8.63 -3.88
C LEU A 216 -20.49 -8.62 -3.35
N ALA A 217 -21.09 -7.44 -3.23
CA ALA A 217 -22.48 -7.29 -2.81
C ALA A 217 -23.46 -8.05 -3.72
N ARG A 218 -23.26 -8.02 -5.04
CA ARG A 218 -24.09 -8.78 -6.01
C ARG A 218 -23.97 -10.30 -5.84
N GLY A 219 -22.88 -10.79 -5.27
CA GLY A 219 -22.65 -12.21 -4.99
C GLY A 219 -23.20 -12.68 -3.64
N LEU A 220 -23.72 -11.77 -2.81
CA LEU A 220 -24.38 -12.14 -1.56
C LEU A 220 -25.71 -12.87 -1.84
N PRO A 221 -26.09 -13.84 -0.98
CA PRO A 221 -27.33 -14.59 -1.09
C PRO A 221 -28.57 -13.70 -1.01
#